data_AF-A0AB32VRV2-F1
#
_entry.id   AF-A0AB32VRV2-F1
#
_cell.length_a   1.000
_cell.length_b   1.000
_cell.length_c   1.000
_cell.angle_alpha   90.00
_cell.angle_beta   90.00
_cell.angle_gamma   90.00
#
_symmetry.space_group_name_H-M   'P 1'
#
loop_
_entity.id
_entity.type
_entity.pdbx_description
1 polymer ?
#
loop_
_entity_poly.entity_id
_entity_poly.type
_entity_poly.pdbx_seq_one_letter_code
_entity_poly.pdbx_strand_id
1 'polypeptide(L)'
;MGRRQADSDFGRFTLLVLLIIAAVSCCMAYLSFSVAFKGSGNTNSVGSRRSDEEDREEENGCCRGIEHLELWGDAVKWGSEFKVNSSDECCYACKEMCKGDDGPCLCDSWVFCGNREACGSRFGECWLKKQKDTLDPDRRDSGDEVIWTSGLIFGKGEGIVKLKTEYGALHVKLLPDCAPHSVAYILELLALHHCAGCQFYRAESRGNSWDPQGNHIEHATFGPPFALIQGTLEAHGPAFKDIPVEACPTVRRGSIAWVGSGPEFFISLANHKEWSKAYTVFGYVLPEGMEVVEKIAQLPTIPEVWNNINVSVLERPVPLRFLRMKGSA
;
A
#
# COMPACT_ATOMS: atom_id res chain seq x y z
N MET A 1 17.96 78.96 55.45
CA MET A 1 17.30 78.94 54.13
C MET A 1 18.22 78.22 53.15
N GLY A 2 17.68 77.28 52.36
CA GLY A 2 18.45 76.54 51.34
C GLY A 2 18.14 75.04 51.34
N ARG A 3 17.03 74.65 50.73
CA ARG A 3 16.58 73.27 50.50
C ARG A 3 17.26 72.67 49.26
N ARG A 4 17.79 71.46 49.42
CA ARG A 4 17.85 70.27 48.54
C ARG A 4 17.69 70.43 47.01
N GLN A 5 18.60 69.80 46.29
CA GLN A 5 18.31 68.96 45.14
C GLN A 5 18.88 67.55 45.41
N ALA A 6 17.98 66.61 45.66
CA ALA A 6 18.22 65.18 45.58
C ALA A 6 17.09 64.60 44.71
N ASP A 7 17.39 63.50 44.02
CA ASP A 7 16.49 62.68 43.20
C ASP A 7 16.37 63.07 41.72
N SER A 8 17.31 62.57 40.89
CA SER A 8 17.07 62.38 39.45
C SER A 8 17.40 60.97 38.92
N ASP A 9 18.00 60.09 39.73
CA ASP A 9 18.35 58.72 39.28
C ASP A 9 17.32 57.64 39.66
N PHE A 10 16.47 57.88 40.67
CA PHE A 10 15.46 56.90 41.11
C PHE A 10 14.26 56.79 40.14
N GLY A 11 13.93 57.90 39.45
CA GLY A 11 12.81 57.96 38.50
C GLY A 11 13.07 57.20 37.19
N ARG A 12 14.32 57.19 36.70
CA ARG A 12 14.71 56.51 35.45
C ARG A 12 14.68 54.99 35.57
N PHE A 13 15.17 54.43 36.68
CA PHE A 13 15.10 53.00 36.93
C PHE A 13 13.66 52.52 37.14
N THR A 14 12.85 53.30 37.84
CA THR A 14 11.43 52.96 38.06
C THR A 14 10.63 52.96 36.75
N LEU A 15 10.90 53.92 35.86
CA LEU A 15 10.29 53.96 34.52
C LEU A 15 10.70 52.77 33.64
N LEU A 16 11.97 52.37 33.70
CA LEU A 16 12.50 51.22 32.96
C LEU A 16 11.87 49.91 33.43
N VAL A 17 11.71 49.73 34.75
CA VAL A 17 11.06 48.55 35.33
C VAL A 17 9.57 48.52 34.94
N LEU A 18 8.86 49.65 34.99
CA LEU A 18 7.46 49.73 34.57
C LEU A 18 7.27 49.43 33.08
N LEU A 19 8.18 49.88 32.21
CA LEU A 19 8.15 49.57 30.77
C LEU A 19 8.40 48.07 30.51
N ILE A 20 9.31 47.43 31.25
CA ILE A 20 9.56 45.98 31.12
C ILE A 20 8.35 45.18 31.61
N ILE A 21 7.74 45.56 32.73
CA ILE A 21 6.52 44.90 33.24
C ILE A 21 5.36 45.05 32.24
N ALA A 22 5.19 46.23 31.65
CA ALA A 22 4.18 46.47 30.62
C ALA A 22 4.45 45.63 29.35
N ALA A 23 5.70 45.53 28.90
CA ALA A 23 6.09 44.74 27.74
C ALA A 23 5.87 43.23 27.97
N VAL A 24 6.22 42.71 29.15
CA VAL A 24 5.98 41.31 29.51
C VAL A 24 4.48 41.01 29.63
N SER A 25 3.71 41.91 30.24
CA SER A 25 2.24 41.79 30.30
C SER A 25 1.61 41.79 28.92
N CYS A 26 2.07 42.66 28.01
CA CYS A 26 1.60 42.73 26.63
C CYS A 26 1.99 41.48 25.82
N CYS A 27 3.19 40.93 26.03
CA CYS A 27 3.61 39.67 25.41
C CYS A 27 2.80 38.47 25.92
N MET A 28 2.54 38.40 27.23
CA MET A 28 1.72 37.32 27.82
C MET A 28 0.27 37.42 27.36
N ALA A 29 -0.29 38.63 27.24
CA ALA A 29 -1.61 38.85 26.66
C ALA A 29 -1.63 38.45 25.17
N TYR A 30 -0.62 38.82 24.38
CA TYR A 30 -0.52 38.43 22.97
C TYR A 30 -0.40 36.92 22.79
N LEU A 31 0.39 36.22 23.61
CA LEU A 31 0.48 34.77 23.59
C LEU A 31 -0.84 34.11 24.02
N SER A 32 -1.52 34.64 25.03
CA SER A 32 -2.81 34.14 25.50
C SER A 32 -3.93 34.36 24.48
N PHE A 33 -3.97 35.52 23.83
CA PHE A 33 -4.89 35.80 22.73
C PHE A 33 -4.54 35.00 21.48
N SER A 34 -3.26 34.75 21.19
CA SER A 34 -2.85 33.89 20.07
C SER A 34 -3.22 32.43 20.30
N VAL A 35 -3.15 31.93 21.54
CA VAL A 35 -3.60 30.58 21.90
C VAL A 35 -5.13 30.50 21.92
N ALA A 36 -5.84 31.54 22.37
CA ALA A 36 -7.30 31.59 22.38
C ALA A 36 -7.91 31.77 20.96
N PHE A 37 -7.25 32.52 20.06
CA PHE A 37 -7.69 32.70 18.66
C PHE A 37 -7.13 31.64 17.69
N LYS A 38 -6.19 30.79 18.10
CA LYS A 38 -5.91 29.52 17.40
C LYS A 38 -6.98 28.44 17.65
N GLY A 39 -7.94 28.74 18.52
CA GLY A 39 -9.11 27.93 18.83
C GLY A 39 -10.42 28.53 18.31
N SER A 40 -10.51 28.88 17.03
CA SER A 40 -11.78 28.99 16.30
C SER A 40 -11.54 29.06 14.80
N GLY A 41 -11.19 27.91 14.23
CA GLY A 41 -11.12 27.63 12.81
C GLY A 41 -11.58 26.18 12.63
N ASN A 42 -12.86 26.02 12.36
CA ASN A 42 -13.59 24.78 12.37
C ASN A 42 -13.07 23.78 11.31
N THR A 43 -12.44 22.68 11.73
CA THR A 43 -12.57 21.34 11.12
C THR A 43 -12.03 20.30 12.08
N ASN A 44 -12.91 19.39 12.52
CA ASN A 44 -12.56 18.22 13.32
C ASN A 44 -11.53 17.34 12.59
N SER A 45 -10.29 17.32 13.08
CA SER A 45 -9.29 16.30 12.75
C SER A 45 -8.84 15.59 14.04
N VAL A 46 -9.79 15.03 14.78
CA VAL A 46 -9.49 14.03 15.81
C VAL A 46 -10.00 12.71 15.23
N GLY A 47 -9.12 12.07 14.46
CA GLY A 47 -9.42 10.82 13.75
C GLY A 47 -8.29 10.22 12.91
N SER A 48 -7.13 10.90 12.76
CA SER A 48 -6.09 10.46 11.80
C SER A 48 -4.81 9.90 12.42
N ARG A 49 -4.58 10.02 13.73
CA ARG A 49 -3.33 9.49 14.32
C ARG A 49 -3.32 7.97 14.53
N ARG A 50 -4.49 7.37 14.77
CA ARG A 50 -4.60 5.91 14.93
C ARG A 50 -4.55 5.15 13.60
N SER A 51 -5.10 5.73 12.53
CA SER A 51 -5.01 5.14 11.19
C SER A 51 -3.57 5.14 10.69
N ASP A 52 -2.83 6.25 10.82
CA ASP A 52 -1.46 6.33 10.30
C ASP A 52 -0.47 5.40 11.03
N GLU A 53 -0.74 5.03 12.29
CA GLU A 53 0.07 4.10 13.09
C GLU A 53 -0.28 2.63 12.77
N GLU A 54 -1.57 2.28 12.67
CA GLU A 54 -2.03 0.95 12.21
C GLU A 54 -1.64 0.68 10.75
N ASP A 55 -1.63 1.71 9.89
CA ASP A 55 -1.20 1.64 8.50
C ASP A 55 0.32 1.34 8.39
N ARG A 56 1.15 1.98 9.22
CA ARG A 56 2.60 1.75 9.25
C ARG A 56 3.00 0.42 9.88
N GLU A 57 2.24 -0.08 10.85
CA GLU A 57 2.50 -1.37 11.48
C GLU A 57 2.18 -2.55 10.53
N GLU A 58 1.10 -2.47 9.74
CA GLU A 58 0.81 -3.48 8.70
C GLU A 58 1.78 -3.39 7.51
N GLU A 59 2.21 -2.19 7.10
CA GLU A 59 3.20 -1.98 6.01
C GLU A 59 4.63 -2.45 6.37
N ASN A 60 4.97 -2.49 7.67
CA ASN A 60 6.26 -2.97 8.18
C ASN A 60 6.35 -4.51 8.37
N GLY A 61 5.24 -5.25 8.24
CA GLY A 61 5.19 -6.69 8.52
C GLY A 61 5.46 -7.62 7.33
N CYS A 62 5.57 -7.09 6.11
CA CYS A 62 5.73 -7.92 4.91
C CYS A 62 7.19 -8.11 4.51
N CYS A 63 7.63 -9.37 4.50
CA CYS A 63 8.83 -9.81 3.81
C CYS A 63 8.76 -11.31 3.46
N ARG A 64 8.24 -11.60 2.26
CA ARG A 64 8.05 -12.95 1.72
C ARG A 64 8.76 -13.12 0.38
N GLY A 65 9.08 -14.36 0.04
CA GLY A 65 9.63 -14.73 -1.27
C GLY A 65 9.01 -16.03 -1.78
N ILE A 66 9.31 -16.35 -3.03
CA ILE A 66 8.92 -17.59 -3.71
C ILE A 66 10.06 -18.59 -3.55
N GLU A 67 9.77 -19.74 -2.96
CA GLU A 67 10.70 -20.87 -2.91
C GLU A 67 10.94 -21.43 -4.30
N HIS A 68 12.11 -22.03 -4.52
CA HIS A 68 12.45 -22.67 -5.78
C HIS A 68 12.44 -21.72 -6.98
N LEU A 69 12.91 -20.49 -6.77
CA LEU A 69 13.03 -19.44 -7.79
C LEU A 69 14.40 -18.79 -7.68
N GLU A 70 15.12 -18.65 -8.79
CA GLU A 70 16.37 -17.88 -8.89
C GLU A 70 16.14 -16.61 -9.73
N LEU A 71 15.98 -15.48 -9.04
CA LEU A 71 16.03 -14.17 -9.69
C LEU A 71 17.48 -13.80 -10.01
N TRP A 72 17.72 -13.41 -11.26
CA TRP A 72 19.02 -12.91 -11.72
C TRP A 72 19.18 -11.43 -11.40
N GLY A 73 20.24 -10.80 -11.88
CA GLY A 73 20.51 -9.37 -11.68
C GLY A 73 21.86 -9.08 -11.05
N ASP A 74 22.28 -7.83 -11.17
CA ASP A 74 23.58 -7.36 -10.71
C ASP A 74 23.63 -7.37 -9.18
N ALA A 75 24.68 -7.97 -8.62
CA ALA A 75 24.84 -8.05 -7.17
C ALA A 75 25.21 -6.68 -6.61
N VAL A 76 24.35 -6.15 -5.74
CA VAL A 76 24.66 -4.96 -4.91
C VAL A 76 25.23 -5.36 -3.56
N LYS A 77 24.96 -6.59 -3.10
CA LYS A 77 25.66 -7.23 -1.99
C LYS A 77 25.86 -8.72 -2.29
N TRP A 78 27.11 -9.17 -2.19
CA TRP A 78 27.50 -10.54 -2.51
C TRP A 78 27.12 -11.50 -1.37
N GLY A 79 26.38 -12.56 -1.69
CA GLY A 79 25.92 -13.52 -0.67
C GLY A 79 27.04 -14.35 -0.05
N SER A 80 28.17 -14.51 -0.75
CA SER A 80 29.39 -15.12 -0.18
C SER A 80 29.94 -14.37 1.03
N GLU A 81 29.66 -13.07 1.12
CA GLU A 81 30.10 -12.17 2.20
C GLU A 81 28.95 -11.75 3.12
N PHE A 82 27.71 -12.06 2.73
CA PHE A 82 26.51 -11.68 3.46
C PHE A 82 25.62 -12.89 3.72
N LYS A 83 25.65 -13.36 4.97
CA LYS A 83 24.83 -14.46 5.43
C LYS A 83 23.84 -14.01 6.48
N VAL A 84 22.62 -14.53 6.40
CA VAL A 84 21.50 -14.28 7.30
C VAL A 84 20.84 -15.61 7.65
N ASN A 85 19.95 -15.61 8.64
CA ASN A 85 19.38 -16.86 9.15
C ASN A 85 18.11 -17.30 8.41
N SER A 86 17.50 -16.40 7.65
CA SER A 86 16.20 -16.63 7.05
C SER A 86 15.93 -15.73 5.83
N SER A 87 14.93 -16.10 5.03
CA SER A 87 14.55 -15.38 3.81
C SER A 87 13.94 -14.02 4.11
N ASP A 88 13.20 -13.88 5.21
CA ASP A 88 12.67 -12.59 5.68
C ASP A 88 13.79 -11.63 6.10
N GLU A 89 14.82 -12.09 6.82
CA GLU A 89 16.01 -11.27 7.12
C GLU A 89 16.70 -10.79 5.83
N CYS A 90 16.78 -11.65 4.80
CA CYS A 90 17.34 -11.28 3.50
C CYS A 90 16.47 -10.23 2.77
N CYS A 91 15.15 -10.43 2.78
CA CYS A 91 14.18 -9.48 2.26
C CYS A 91 14.29 -8.11 2.96
N TYR A 92 14.32 -8.09 4.29
CA TYR A 92 14.44 -6.86 5.05
C TYR A 92 15.76 -6.15 4.74
N ALA A 93 16.87 -6.88 4.60
CA ALA A 93 18.14 -6.30 4.18
C ALA A 93 18.04 -5.61 2.80
N CYS A 94 17.30 -6.18 1.85
CA CYS A 94 17.02 -5.52 0.58
C CYS A 94 16.13 -4.28 0.77
N LYS A 95 15.04 -4.41 1.55
CA LYS A 95 14.07 -3.35 1.83
C LYS A 95 14.69 -2.13 2.54
N GLU A 96 15.68 -2.33 3.41
CA GLU A 96 16.45 -1.24 4.03
C GLU A 96 17.22 -0.41 2.99
N MET A 97 17.64 -1.02 1.88
CA MET A 97 18.32 -0.34 0.78
C MET A 97 17.35 0.41 -0.17
N CYS A 98 16.05 0.43 0.17
CA CYS A 98 14.98 1.13 -0.55
C CYS A 98 14.37 2.32 0.20
N LYS A 99 14.88 2.67 1.39
CA LYS A 99 14.27 3.70 2.27
C LYS A 99 14.72 5.14 2.01
N GLY A 100 15.59 5.37 1.02
CA GLY A 100 16.10 6.72 0.73
C GLY A 100 15.04 7.63 0.08
N ASP A 101 15.04 8.92 0.43
CA ASP A 101 14.28 9.95 -0.28
C ASP A 101 14.89 10.31 -1.65
N ASP A 102 16.13 9.87 -1.90
CA ASP A 102 16.94 10.19 -3.07
C ASP A 102 17.09 8.98 -4.02
N GLY A 103 16.11 8.79 -4.91
CA GLY A 103 16.26 7.94 -6.10
C GLY A 103 15.68 6.51 -6.01
N PRO A 104 15.86 5.71 -7.09
CA PRO A 104 15.34 4.35 -7.17
C PRO A 104 16.01 3.41 -6.17
N CYS A 105 15.32 2.33 -5.80
CA CYS A 105 15.83 1.30 -4.90
C CYS A 105 17.23 0.80 -5.31
N LEU A 106 18.20 0.77 -4.39
CA LEU A 106 19.51 0.17 -4.68
C LEU A 106 19.43 -1.36 -4.76
N CYS A 107 18.57 -1.97 -3.97
CA CYS A 107 18.21 -3.38 -4.05
C CYS A 107 16.71 -3.48 -4.34
N ASP A 108 16.32 -4.17 -5.40
CA ASP A 108 14.91 -4.42 -5.75
C ASP A 108 14.60 -5.91 -5.94
N SER A 109 15.60 -6.76 -5.71
CA SER A 109 15.47 -8.21 -5.77
C SER A 109 16.50 -8.86 -4.85
N TRP A 110 16.19 -10.05 -4.36
CA TRP A 110 17.08 -10.79 -3.47
C TRP A 110 16.91 -12.29 -3.69
N VAL A 111 17.98 -13.06 -3.42
CA VAL A 111 17.93 -14.53 -3.36
C VAL A 111 18.58 -15.04 -2.07
N PHE A 112 17.97 -16.05 -1.45
CA PHE A 112 18.40 -16.62 -0.17
C PHE A 112 18.45 -18.15 -0.22
N CYS A 113 19.47 -18.75 0.37
CA CYS A 113 19.59 -20.21 0.46
C CYS A 113 19.32 -20.72 1.89
N GLY A 114 18.08 -21.18 2.13
CA GLY A 114 17.60 -21.57 3.46
C GLY A 114 17.66 -23.05 3.81
N ASN A 115 17.84 -23.95 2.83
CA ASN A 115 17.86 -25.39 3.09
C ASN A 115 19.30 -25.87 3.33
N ARG A 116 19.64 -26.29 4.55
CA ARG A 116 21.02 -26.68 4.91
C ARG A 116 21.59 -27.80 4.04
N GLU A 117 20.78 -28.80 3.70
CA GLU A 117 21.23 -29.97 2.93
C GLU A 117 21.43 -29.61 1.46
N ALA A 118 20.44 -28.95 0.84
CA ALA A 118 20.51 -28.56 -0.56
C ALA A 118 21.54 -27.45 -0.83
N CYS A 119 21.69 -26.50 0.10
CA CYS A 119 22.58 -25.35 -0.07
C CYS A 119 24.06 -25.66 0.16
N GLY A 120 24.39 -26.68 0.96
CA GLY A 120 25.78 -27.00 1.31
C GLY A 120 26.54 -25.78 1.85
N SER A 121 27.64 -25.41 1.18
CA SER A 121 28.46 -24.24 1.57
C SER A 121 27.73 -22.90 1.43
N ARG A 122 26.68 -22.84 0.61
CA ARG A 122 25.87 -21.65 0.34
C ARG A 122 24.77 -21.43 1.38
N PHE A 123 24.64 -22.31 2.37
CA PHE A 123 23.64 -22.14 3.41
C PHE A 123 23.78 -20.76 4.08
N GLY A 124 22.64 -20.07 4.18
CA GLY A 124 22.51 -18.73 4.75
C GLY A 124 22.92 -17.59 3.81
N GLU A 125 23.46 -17.86 2.62
CA GLU A 125 23.83 -16.79 1.69
C GLU A 125 22.60 -15.98 1.29
N CYS A 126 22.71 -14.66 1.43
CA CYS A 126 21.73 -13.67 0.99
C CYS A 126 22.36 -12.75 -0.05
N TRP A 127 21.89 -12.87 -1.27
CA TRP A 127 22.35 -12.07 -2.40
C TRP A 127 21.36 -10.93 -2.61
N LEU A 128 21.82 -9.70 -2.44
CA LEU A 128 21.02 -8.51 -2.72
C LEU A 128 21.35 -8.05 -4.14
N LYS A 129 20.33 -7.80 -4.94
CA LYS A 129 20.44 -7.63 -6.39
C LYS A 129 19.64 -6.43 -6.90
N LYS A 130 20.02 -5.98 -8.09
CA LYS A 130 19.32 -4.97 -8.88
C LYS A 130 18.81 -5.56 -10.20
N GLN A 131 17.52 -5.40 -10.46
CA GLN A 131 16.86 -5.73 -11.72
C GLN A 131 17.05 -4.60 -12.72
N LYS A 132 17.08 -4.96 -14.00
CA LYS A 132 17.02 -3.98 -15.09
C LYS A 132 15.61 -3.39 -15.23
N ASP A 133 14.58 -4.22 -15.10
CA ASP A 133 13.17 -3.83 -15.09
C ASP A 133 12.45 -4.66 -14.01
N THR A 134 11.91 -4.00 -13.00
CA THR A 134 11.22 -4.65 -11.88
C THR A 134 9.84 -5.19 -12.26
N LEU A 135 9.26 -4.71 -13.38
CA LEU A 135 8.03 -5.25 -13.97
C LEU A 135 8.31 -6.33 -15.04
N ASP A 136 9.58 -6.69 -15.22
CA ASP A 136 10.08 -7.76 -16.08
C ASP A 136 11.32 -8.42 -15.46
N PRO A 137 11.19 -8.99 -14.26
CA PRO A 137 12.35 -9.45 -13.52
C PRO A 137 13.07 -10.57 -14.27
N ASP A 138 14.38 -10.46 -14.41
CA ASP A 138 15.21 -11.47 -15.05
C ASP A 138 15.20 -12.74 -14.19
N ARG A 139 14.69 -13.84 -14.75
CA ARG A 139 14.64 -15.15 -14.09
C ARG A 139 15.72 -16.04 -14.70
N ARG A 140 16.55 -16.64 -13.85
CA ARG A 140 17.55 -17.61 -14.30
C ARG A 140 16.96 -19.02 -14.37
N ASP A 141 16.27 -19.43 -13.31
CA ASP A 141 15.74 -20.79 -13.17
C ASP A 141 14.57 -20.84 -12.18
N SER A 142 13.73 -21.87 -12.26
CA SER A 142 12.66 -22.16 -11.30
C SER A 142 12.27 -23.63 -11.27
N GLY A 143 11.78 -24.11 -10.13
CA GLY A 143 11.33 -25.50 -9.91
C GLY A 143 12.17 -26.23 -8.87
N ASP A 144 11.79 -27.45 -8.51
CA ASP A 144 12.24 -28.16 -7.30
C ASP A 144 13.77 -28.31 -7.15
N GLU A 145 14.52 -28.29 -8.26
CA GLU A 145 15.99 -28.35 -8.27
C GLU A 145 16.66 -27.02 -7.87
N VAL A 146 15.90 -25.92 -7.86
CA VAL A 146 16.38 -24.58 -7.49
C VAL A 146 16.42 -24.46 -5.98
N ILE A 147 17.62 -24.23 -5.44
CA ILE A 147 17.88 -24.12 -3.99
C ILE A 147 17.55 -22.75 -3.39
N TRP A 148 17.21 -21.78 -4.24
CA TRP A 148 17.01 -20.39 -3.87
C TRP A 148 15.54 -20.08 -3.58
N THR A 149 15.33 -19.30 -2.53
CA THR A 149 14.11 -18.51 -2.34
C THR A 149 14.40 -17.11 -2.83
N SER A 150 13.53 -16.53 -3.66
CA SER A 150 13.72 -15.18 -4.20
C SER A 150 12.53 -14.28 -3.98
N GLY A 151 12.76 -12.97 -3.90
CA GLY A 151 11.69 -11.97 -3.80
C GLY A 151 12.05 -10.67 -4.50
N LEU A 152 11.02 -9.83 -4.70
CA LEU A 152 11.15 -8.49 -5.26
C LEU A 152 10.80 -7.45 -4.19
N ILE A 153 11.40 -6.27 -4.31
CA ILE A 153 11.06 -5.08 -3.52
C ILE A 153 10.74 -3.96 -4.50
N PHE A 154 9.58 -3.33 -4.33
CA PHE A 154 9.21 -2.14 -5.10
C PHE A 154 9.28 -0.89 -4.23
N GLY A 155 10.19 0.01 -4.57
CA GLY A 155 10.34 1.29 -3.88
C GLY A 155 9.13 2.20 -4.00
N LYS A 156 9.22 3.36 -3.35
CA LYS A 156 8.19 4.40 -3.45
C LYS A 156 8.04 4.84 -4.91
N GLY A 157 6.83 4.77 -5.46
CA GLY A 157 6.56 5.11 -6.86
C GLY A 157 6.92 4.03 -7.89
N GLU A 158 7.56 2.93 -7.49
CA GLU A 158 7.85 1.77 -8.36
C GLU A 158 6.73 0.73 -8.29
N GLY A 159 6.71 -0.25 -9.20
CA GLY A 159 5.72 -1.34 -9.12
C GLY A 159 4.28 -0.90 -9.35
N ILE A 160 4.09 0.23 -10.04
CA ILE A 160 2.77 0.78 -10.39
C ILE A 160 2.41 0.32 -11.80
N VAL A 161 1.24 -0.29 -11.95
CA VAL A 161 0.71 -0.78 -13.22
C VAL A 161 -0.66 -0.16 -13.51
N LYS A 162 -1.07 -0.13 -14.78
CA LYS A 162 -2.40 0.33 -15.18
C LYS A 162 -3.34 -0.84 -15.36
N LEU A 163 -4.43 -0.87 -14.62
CA LEU A 163 -5.57 -1.73 -14.90
C LEU A 163 -6.57 -0.93 -15.76
N LYS A 164 -6.54 -1.16 -17.08
CA LYS A 164 -7.28 -0.38 -18.07
C LYS A 164 -8.65 -1.00 -18.35
N THR A 165 -9.69 -0.18 -18.32
CA THR A 165 -11.05 -0.50 -18.77
C THR A 165 -11.51 0.54 -19.80
N GLU A 166 -12.75 0.39 -20.31
CA GLU A 166 -13.38 1.44 -21.13
C GLU A 166 -13.79 2.69 -20.34
N TYR A 167 -13.88 2.58 -19.01
CA TYR A 167 -14.31 3.66 -18.12
C TYR A 167 -13.15 4.52 -17.59
N GLY A 168 -11.92 4.05 -17.74
CA GLY A 168 -10.69 4.72 -17.30
C GLY A 168 -9.56 3.73 -17.07
N ALA A 169 -8.43 4.23 -16.57
CA ALA A 169 -7.32 3.39 -16.12
C ALA A 169 -7.11 3.57 -14.63
N LEU A 170 -7.08 2.46 -13.90
CA LEU A 170 -6.75 2.41 -12.48
C LEU A 170 -5.23 2.31 -12.35
N HIS A 171 -4.61 3.16 -11.53
CA HIS A 171 -3.21 2.96 -11.15
C HIS A 171 -3.15 2.05 -9.94
N VAL A 172 -2.47 0.92 -10.08
CA VAL A 172 -2.39 -0.13 -9.08
C VAL A 172 -0.95 -0.27 -8.61
N LYS A 173 -0.70 -0.05 -7.31
CA LYS A 173 0.58 -0.36 -6.66
C LYS A 173 0.57 -1.81 -6.21
N LEU A 174 1.53 -2.59 -6.68
CA LEU A 174 1.70 -4.01 -6.34
C LEU A 174 2.54 -4.18 -5.06
N LEU A 175 2.34 -5.30 -4.35
CA LEU A 175 2.97 -5.61 -3.05
C LEU A 175 3.79 -6.91 -3.11
N PRO A 176 4.96 -6.92 -3.79
CA PRO A 176 5.72 -8.15 -3.99
C PRO A 176 6.29 -8.76 -2.71
N ASP A 177 6.53 -7.96 -1.68
CA ASP A 177 7.04 -8.39 -0.38
C ASP A 177 5.94 -8.97 0.52
N CYS A 178 4.68 -8.63 0.26
CA CYS A 178 3.49 -9.17 0.95
C CYS A 178 2.89 -10.38 0.23
N ALA A 179 2.81 -10.32 -1.10
CA ALA A 179 2.09 -11.25 -1.94
C ALA A 179 2.90 -11.63 -3.20
N PRO A 180 4.11 -12.22 -3.04
CA PRO A 180 5.02 -12.50 -4.14
C PRO A 180 4.42 -13.38 -5.26
N HIS A 181 3.66 -14.43 -4.92
CA HIS A 181 3.02 -15.29 -5.93
C HIS A 181 1.93 -14.54 -6.70
N SER A 182 1.11 -13.77 -5.99
CA SER A 182 0.10 -12.90 -6.60
C SER A 182 0.72 -11.90 -7.56
N VAL A 183 1.78 -11.20 -7.13
CA VAL A 183 2.46 -10.23 -7.98
C VAL A 183 3.13 -10.91 -9.17
N ALA A 184 3.77 -12.07 -8.99
CA ALA A 184 4.33 -12.83 -10.10
C ALA A 184 3.30 -13.15 -11.18
N TYR A 185 2.08 -13.54 -10.79
CA TYR A 185 0.98 -13.75 -11.72
C TYR A 185 0.57 -12.46 -12.46
N ILE A 186 0.48 -11.33 -11.77
CA ILE A 186 0.19 -10.04 -12.43
C ILE A 186 1.30 -9.66 -13.43
N LEU A 187 2.57 -9.94 -13.13
CA LEU A 187 3.68 -9.70 -14.06
C LEU A 187 3.58 -10.59 -15.31
N GLU A 188 3.13 -11.84 -15.16
CA GLU A 188 2.84 -12.72 -16.30
C GLU A 188 1.69 -12.15 -17.16
N LEU A 189 0.61 -11.66 -16.53
CA LEU A 189 -0.47 -10.98 -17.25
C LEU A 189 -0.01 -9.69 -17.94
N LEU A 190 0.97 -8.96 -17.42
CA LEU A 190 1.54 -7.77 -18.07
C LEU A 190 2.32 -8.13 -19.35
N ALA A 191 3.00 -9.29 -19.35
CA ALA A 191 3.69 -9.79 -20.53
C ALA A 191 2.70 -10.24 -21.62
N LEU A 192 1.50 -10.69 -21.22
CA LEU A 192 0.39 -10.96 -22.12
C LEU A 192 -0.22 -9.63 -22.61
N HIS A 193 0.04 -9.25 -23.86
CA HIS A 193 -0.55 -8.04 -24.47
C HIS A 193 -2.10 -8.00 -24.46
N HIS A 194 -2.73 -9.16 -24.21
CA HIS A 194 -4.17 -9.30 -24.05
C HIS A 194 -4.49 -10.37 -23.02
N CYS A 195 -5.39 -10.06 -22.07
CA CYS A 195 -6.09 -11.06 -21.28
C CYS A 195 -7.51 -11.22 -21.82
N ALA A 196 -7.70 -12.13 -22.77
CA ALA A 196 -9.06 -12.52 -23.15
C ALA A 196 -9.69 -13.17 -21.92
N GLY A 197 -10.87 -12.73 -21.48
CA GLY A 197 -11.58 -13.29 -20.32
C GLY A 197 -11.48 -12.46 -19.03
N CYS A 198 -10.43 -11.66 -18.85
CA CYS A 198 -10.35 -10.80 -17.68
C CYS A 198 -11.42 -9.70 -17.73
N GLN A 199 -12.27 -9.62 -16.70
CA GLN A 199 -13.38 -8.69 -16.64
C GLN A 199 -13.89 -8.49 -15.21
N PHE A 200 -14.53 -7.35 -14.96
CA PHE A 200 -15.42 -7.17 -13.81
C PHE A 200 -16.83 -7.65 -14.18
N TYR A 201 -17.46 -8.45 -13.34
CA TYR A 201 -18.83 -8.93 -13.55
C TYR A 201 -19.77 -8.60 -12.39
N ARG A 202 -19.26 -8.15 -11.24
CA ARG A 202 -20.06 -7.78 -10.06
C ARG A 202 -19.69 -6.39 -9.59
N ALA A 203 -20.69 -5.59 -9.26
CA ALA A 203 -20.52 -4.21 -8.84
C ALA A 203 -21.55 -3.87 -7.77
N GLU A 204 -21.07 -3.52 -6.58
CA GLU A 204 -21.89 -3.19 -5.44
C GLU A 204 -21.44 -1.87 -4.85
N SER A 205 -22.34 -0.87 -4.89
CA SER A 205 -22.08 0.43 -4.30
C SER A 205 -21.95 0.35 -2.78
N ARG A 206 -21.60 1.48 -2.14
CA ARG A 206 -21.56 1.58 -0.67
C ARG A 206 -22.95 1.55 -0.01
N GLY A 207 -24.02 1.68 -0.79
CA GLY A 207 -25.37 1.81 -0.25
C GLY A 207 -25.44 2.88 0.84
N ASN A 208 -26.10 2.54 1.95
CA ASN A 208 -26.18 3.39 3.15
C ASN A 208 -25.33 2.85 4.31
N SER A 209 -24.38 1.96 4.02
CA SER A 209 -23.60 1.26 5.05
C SER A 209 -22.21 1.86 5.28
N TRP A 210 -21.69 2.60 4.31
CA TRP A 210 -20.42 3.32 4.41
C TRP A 210 -20.54 4.78 3.99
N ASP A 211 -19.71 5.63 4.61
CA ASP A 211 -19.62 7.05 4.31
C ASP A 211 -18.83 7.33 2.99
N PRO A 212 -18.76 8.59 2.52
CA PRO A 212 -17.97 8.98 1.35
C PRO A 212 -16.47 8.66 1.41
N GLN A 213 -15.91 8.45 2.61
CA GLN A 213 -14.52 8.07 2.85
C GLN A 213 -14.32 6.54 2.92
N GLY A 214 -15.41 5.77 2.91
CA GLY A 214 -15.40 4.32 3.02
C GLY A 214 -15.39 3.81 4.46
N ASN A 215 -15.69 4.64 5.46
CA ASN A 215 -15.83 4.17 6.84
C ASN A 215 -17.24 3.63 7.07
N HIS A 216 -17.32 2.51 7.81
CA HIS A 216 -18.59 1.90 8.14
C HIS A 216 -19.41 2.79 9.07
N ILE A 217 -20.69 2.98 8.75
CA ILE A 217 -21.63 3.78 9.54
C ILE A 217 -22.08 2.95 10.75
N GLU A 218 -22.10 3.57 11.93
CA GLU A 218 -22.50 2.87 13.15
C GLU A 218 -23.89 2.22 13.01
N HIS A 219 -24.00 0.96 13.44
CA HIS A 219 -25.22 0.13 13.35
C HIS A 219 -25.73 -0.21 11.94
N ALA A 220 -25.03 0.17 10.87
CA ALA A 220 -25.36 -0.30 9.54
C ALA A 220 -25.04 -1.80 9.36
N THR A 221 -25.63 -2.41 8.33
CA THR A 221 -25.32 -3.80 7.96
C THR A 221 -24.10 -3.85 7.04
N PHE A 222 -23.26 -4.87 7.17
CA PHE A 222 -22.09 -5.08 6.30
C PHE A 222 -22.43 -5.62 4.90
N GLY A 223 -23.70 -5.53 4.51
CA GLY A 223 -24.17 -5.87 3.17
C GLY A 223 -25.28 -6.93 3.15
N PRO A 224 -25.84 -7.20 1.97
CA PRO A 224 -25.62 -6.46 0.72
C PRO A 224 -26.17 -5.01 0.77
N PRO A 225 -25.54 -4.02 0.09
CA PRO A 225 -24.36 -4.20 -0.76
C PRO A 225 -23.05 -4.29 0.03
N PHE A 226 -22.03 -4.93 -0.52
CA PHE A 226 -20.71 -5.14 0.12
C PHE A 226 -19.64 -4.12 -0.27
N ALA A 227 -20.00 -3.01 -0.94
CA ALA A 227 -19.06 -1.94 -1.31
C ALA A 227 -17.80 -2.44 -2.07
N LEU A 228 -17.99 -3.19 -3.16
CA LEU A 228 -16.88 -3.70 -3.98
C LEU A 228 -17.20 -3.75 -5.47
N ILE A 229 -16.16 -3.82 -6.29
CA ILE A 229 -16.26 -4.39 -7.64
C ILE A 229 -15.48 -5.70 -7.67
N GLN A 230 -16.05 -6.74 -8.27
CA GLN A 230 -15.47 -8.07 -8.33
C GLN A 230 -15.42 -8.55 -9.78
N GLY A 231 -14.34 -9.26 -10.09
CA GLY A 231 -14.02 -9.74 -11.42
C GLY A 231 -13.14 -10.97 -11.37
N THR A 232 -12.73 -11.41 -12.56
CA THR A 232 -11.83 -12.55 -12.75
C THR A 232 -10.59 -12.13 -13.49
N LEU A 233 -9.45 -12.73 -13.15
CA LEU A 233 -8.18 -12.58 -13.86
C LEU A 233 -7.79 -13.84 -14.65
N GLU A 234 -8.76 -14.68 -15.00
CA GLU A 234 -8.51 -15.85 -15.83
C GLU A 234 -8.34 -15.45 -17.30
N ALA A 235 -7.12 -15.60 -17.81
CA ALA A 235 -6.81 -15.40 -19.23
C ALA A 235 -7.16 -16.64 -20.05
N HIS A 236 -7.75 -16.48 -21.23
CA HIS A 236 -7.92 -17.60 -22.15
C HIS A 236 -6.55 -18.11 -22.60
N GLY A 237 -6.28 -19.39 -22.37
CA GLY A 237 -5.03 -20.06 -22.75
C GLY A 237 -4.40 -20.78 -21.57
N PRO A 238 -3.49 -20.13 -20.81
CA PRO A 238 -2.87 -20.75 -19.65
C PRO A 238 -3.90 -21.02 -18.56
N ALA A 239 -3.95 -22.25 -18.05
CA ALA A 239 -4.80 -22.58 -16.91
C ALA A 239 -4.32 -21.79 -15.68
N PHE A 240 -5.24 -21.10 -15.01
CA PHE A 240 -4.95 -20.46 -13.73
C PHE A 240 -4.56 -21.53 -12.70
N LYS A 241 -3.50 -21.26 -11.94
CA LYS A 241 -3.09 -22.11 -10.82
C LYS A 241 -3.45 -21.39 -9.53
N ASP A 242 -4.08 -22.11 -8.62
CA ASP A 242 -4.42 -21.61 -7.29
C ASP A 242 -3.21 -20.94 -6.64
N ILE A 243 -3.43 -19.71 -6.19
CA ILE A 243 -2.41 -18.92 -5.50
C ILE A 243 -2.45 -19.30 -4.01
N PRO A 244 -1.29 -19.60 -3.39
CA PRO A 244 -1.23 -19.89 -1.97
C PRO A 244 -1.67 -18.66 -1.15
N VAL A 245 -2.12 -18.88 0.08
CA VAL A 245 -2.47 -17.77 0.97
C VAL A 245 -1.21 -16.99 1.36
N GLU A 246 -1.20 -15.69 1.10
CA GLU A 246 -0.07 -14.81 1.37
C GLU A 246 -0.39 -13.85 2.54
N ALA A 247 0.07 -12.59 2.50
CA ALA A 247 -0.31 -11.63 3.52
C ALA A 247 -1.81 -11.29 3.44
N CYS A 248 -2.51 -11.44 4.56
CA CYS A 248 -3.91 -11.05 4.71
C CYS A 248 -4.04 -9.86 5.67
N PRO A 249 -3.68 -8.63 5.25
CA PRO A 249 -3.93 -7.44 6.06
C PRO A 249 -5.43 -7.15 6.15
N THR A 250 -5.79 -6.16 6.96
CA THR A 250 -7.17 -5.68 6.98
C THR A 250 -7.53 -5.04 5.63
N VAL A 251 -8.68 -5.42 5.05
CA VAL A 251 -9.15 -4.86 3.78
C VAL A 251 -9.58 -3.41 3.97
N ARG A 252 -9.01 -2.52 3.17
CA ARG A 252 -9.29 -1.08 3.20
C ARG A 252 -9.80 -0.61 1.85
N ARG A 253 -10.32 0.62 1.81
CA ARG A 253 -10.73 1.25 0.55
C ARG A 253 -9.53 1.27 -0.42
N GLY A 254 -9.73 0.73 -1.61
CA GLY A 254 -8.71 0.59 -2.64
C GLY A 254 -7.89 -0.70 -2.57
N SER A 255 -8.02 -1.54 -1.53
CA SER A 255 -7.40 -2.87 -1.50
C SER A 255 -7.86 -3.72 -2.68
N ILE A 256 -6.90 -4.44 -3.27
CA ILE A 256 -7.13 -5.45 -4.30
C ILE A 256 -6.75 -6.80 -3.73
N ALA A 257 -7.70 -7.73 -3.72
CA ALA A 257 -7.52 -9.01 -3.04
C ALA A 257 -8.18 -10.16 -3.80
N TRP A 258 -7.64 -11.36 -3.61
CA TRP A 258 -8.23 -12.58 -4.15
C TRP A 258 -9.48 -13.00 -3.37
N VAL A 259 -10.46 -13.57 -4.07
CA VAL A 259 -11.52 -14.38 -3.48
C VAL A 259 -10.99 -15.83 -3.45
N GLY A 260 -10.76 -16.36 -2.24
CA GLY A 260 -10.11 -17.66 -2.09
C GLY A 260 -8.69 -17.64 -2.65
N SER A 261 -8.36 -18.62 -3.50
CA SER A 261 -7.05 -18.76 -4.16
C SER A 261 -6.99 -18.14 -5.56
N GLY A 262 -7.97 -17.29 -5.93
CA GLY A 262 -8.14 -16.77 -7.29
C GLY A 262 -8.83 -17.77 -8.23
N PRO A 263 -9.00 -17.46 -9.54
CA PRO A 263 -8.64 -16.22 -10.23
C PRO A 263 -9.60 -15.05 -9.95
N GLU A 264 -10.63 -15.31 -9.17
CA GLU A 264 -11.60 -14.31 -8.76
C GLU A 264 -10.97 -13.31 -7.78
N PHE A 265 -11.21 -12.03 -8.00
CA PHE A 265 -10.64 -10.94 -7.19
C PHE A 265 -11.64 -9.81 -7.02
N PHE A 266 -11.40 -8.94 -6.04
CA PHE A 266 -12.18 -7.73 -5.86
C PHE A 266 -11.31 -6.50 -5.61
N ILE A 267 -11.88 -5.33 -5.89
CA ILE A 267 -11.38 -4.03 -5.47
C ILE A 267 -12.39 -3.44 -4.50
N SER A 268 -11.94 -3.12 -3.29
CA SER A 268 -12.80 -2.59 -2.25
C SER A 268 -13.09 -1.09 -2.43
N LEU A 269 -14.35 -0.69 -2.30
CA LEU A 269 -14.77 0.72 -2.22
C LEU A 269 -14.78 1.25 -0.78
N ALA A 270 -14.57 0.39 0.22
CA ALA A 270 -14.71 0.72 1.63
C ALA A 270 -13.71 -0.01 2.55
N ASN A 271 -13.68 0.39 3.81
CA ASN A 271 -12.93 -0.25 4.87
C ASN A 271 -13.75 -1.39 5.47
N HIS A 272 -13.22 -2.61 5.41
CA HIS A 272 -13.86 -3.84 5.88
C HIS A 272 -13.07 -4.45 7.04
N LYS A 273 -13.29 -3.92 8.25
CA LYS A 273 -12.63 -4.43 9.48
C LYS A 273 -13.09 -5.84 9.83
N GLU A 274 -14.33 -6.17 9.47
CA GLU A 274 -14.95 -7.48 9.64
C GLU A 274 -14.32 -8.57 8.74
N TRP A 275 -13.55 -8.18 7.73
CA TRP A 275 -12.78 -9.10 6.87
C TRP A 275 -11.30 -9.18 7.24
N SER A 276 -10.92 -8.72 8.44
CA SER A 276 -9.52 -8.77 8.88
C SER A 276 -8.95 -10.18 8.77
N LYS A 277 -7.79 -10.30 8.12
CA LYS A 277 -7.06 -11.57 7.89
C LYS A 277 -7.77 -12.61 7.02
N ALA A 278 -8.81 -12.23 6.29
CA ALA A 278 -9.57 -13.17 5.46
C ALA A 278 -9.05 -13.32 4.02
N TYR A 279 -8.45 -12.26 3.45
CA TYR A 279 -8.12 -12.22 2.02
C TYR A 279 -6.67 -11.85 1.77
N THR A 280 -6.03 -12.52 0.81
CA THR A 280 -4.70 -12.14 0.33
C THR A 280 -4.79 -10.84 -0.45
N VAL A 281 -4.20 -9.77 0.09
CA VAL A 281 -4.14 -8.45 -0.56
C VAL A 281 -2.82 -8.35 -1.32
N PHE A 282 -2.90 -8.15 -2.64
CA PHE A 282 -1.73 -8.12 -3.52
C PHE A 282 -1.44 -6.74 -4.13
N GLY A 283 -2.33 -5.78 -3.90
CA GLY A 283 -2.14 -4.42 -4.38
C GLY A 283 -3.15 -3.44 -3.82
N TYR A 284 -2.92 -2.17 -4.15
CA TYR A 284 -3.82 -1.06 -3.83
C TYR A 284 -4.04 -0.19 -5.06
N VAL A 285 -5.28 0.24 -5.27
CA VAL A 285 -5.61 1.31 -6.20
C VAL A 285 -5.15 2.64 -5.59
N LEU A 286 -4.34 3.38 -6.33
CA LEU A 286 -3.91 4.72 -5.92
C LEU A 286 -5.09 5.70 -5.91
N PRO A 287 -5.04 6.78 -5.10
CA PRO A 287 -6.17 7.71 -4.94
C PRO A 287 -6.75 8.24 -6.25
N GLU A 288 -5.92 8.55 -7.24
CA GLU A 288 -6.36 9.04 -8.55
C GLU A 288 -7.12 8.00 -9.39
N GLY A 289 -6.94 6.70 -9.10
CA GLY A 289 -7.68 5.62 -9.76
C GLY A 289 -9.06 5.37 -9.16
N MET A 290 -9.30 5.78 -7.91
CA MET A 290 -10.53 5.42 -7.20
C MET A 290 -11.80 5.99 -7.84
N GLU A 291 -11.72 7.12 -8.55
CA GLU A 291 -12.86 7.68 -9.29
C GLU A 291 -13.43 6.71 -10.34
N VAL A 292 -12.56 5.91 -10.97
CA VAL A 292 -12.95 4.93 -11.98
C VAL A 292 -13.60 3.72 -11.32
N VAL A 293 -13.10 3.29 -10.15
CA VAL A 293 -13.72 2.20 -9.37
C VAL A 293 -15.14 2.59 -8.97
N GLU A 294 -15.32 3.81 -8.43
CA GLU A 294 -16.63 4.33 -8.04
C GLU A 294 -17.57 4.44 -9.26
N LYS A 295 -17.05 4.86 -10.42
CA LYS A 295 -17.84 4.91 -11.67
C LYS A 295 -18.32 3.53 -12.10
N ILE A 296 -17.47 2.50 -12.02
CA ILE A 296 -17.84 1.11 -12.35
C ILE A 296 -18.89 0.58 -11.37
N ALA A 297 -18.77 0.92 -10.08
CA ALA A 297 -19.70 0.51 -9.02
C ALA A 297 -21.14 1.03 -9.20
N GLN A 298 -21.33 2.06 -10.05
CA GLN A 298 -22.64 2.68 -10.33
C GLN A 298 -23.22 2.23 -11.68
N LEU A 299 -22.58 1.29 -12.38
CA LEU A 299 -23.10 0.77 -13.63
C LEU A 299 -24.39 -0.04 -13.42
N PRO A 300 -25.25 -0.18 -14.45
CA PRO A 300 -26.45 -1.00 -14.37
C PRO A 300 -26.16 -2.45 -13.96
N THR A 301 -26.96 -2.97 -13.04
CA THR A 301 -26.83 -4.32 -12.48
C THR A 301 -28.15 -5.06 -12.45
N ILE A 302 -28.06 -6.40 -12.50
CA ILE A 302 -29.15 -7.35 -12.35
C ILE A 302 -28.98 -8.02 -10.98
N PRO A 303 -30.04 -8.10 -10.15
CA PRO A 303 -29.97 -8.83 -8.90
C PRO A 303 -29.89 -10.34 -9.15
N GLU A 304 -28.94 -11.00 -8.50
CA GLU A 304 -28.83 -12.47 -8.47
C GLU A 304 -28.68 -12.97 -7.03
N VAL A 305 -28.80 -14.29 -6.83
CA VAL A 305 -28.62 -14.94 -5.53
C VAL A 305 -27.51 -15.98 -5.64
N TRP A 306 -26.40 -15.76 -4.95
CA TRP A 306 -25.28 -16.70 -4.88
C TRP A 306 -25.16 -17.22 -3.45
N ASN A 307 -25.25 -18.54 -3.25
CA ASN A 307 -25.17 -19.16 -1.92
C ASN A 307 -26.10 -18.50 -0.86
N ASN A 308 -27.34 -18.18 -1.25
CA ASN A 308 -28.34 -17.47 -0.44
C ASN A 308 -28.00 -16.01 -0.08
N ILE A 309 -27.05 -15.39 -0.80
CA ILE A 309 -26.70 -13.97 -0.65
C ILE A 309 -27.15 -13.24 -1.92
N ASN A 310 -27.90 -12.14 -1.75
CA ASN A 310 -28.25 -11.27 -2.86
C ASN A 310 -27.01 -10.50 -3.33
N VAL A 311 -26.74 -10.53 -4.63
CA VAL A 311 -25.60 -9.83 -5.24
C VAL A 311 -26.06 -9.00 -6.43
N SER A 312 -25.29 -7.97 -6.77
CA SER A 312 -25.54 -7.12 -7.94
C SER A 312 -24.54 -7.43 -9.05
N VAL A 313 -25.00 -8.17 -10.07
CA VAL A 313 -24.20 -8.58 -11.23
C VAL A 313 -24.31 -7.52 -12.31
N LEU A 314 -23.21 -7.11 -12.92
CA LEU A 314 -23.21 -6.14 -14.01
C LEU A 314 -24.02 -6.66 -15.20
N GLU A 315 -24.94 -5.86 -15.73
CA GLU A 315 -25.70 -6.20 -16.94
C GLU A 315 -24.78 -6.53 -18.12
N ARG A 316 -23.66 -5.82 -18.20
CA ARG A 316 -22.58 -6.06 -19.16
C ARG A 316 -21.26 -6.10 -18.39
N PRO A 317 -20.55 -7.24 -18.38
CA PRO A 317 -19.22 -7.32 -17.81
C PRO A 317 -18.30 -6.25 -18.42
N VAL A 318 -17.38 -5.72 -17.60
CA VAL A 318 -16.43 -4.69 -18.01
C VAL A 318 -15.07 -5.33 -18.27
N PRO A 319 -14.64 -5.46 -19.54
CA PRO A 319 -13.33 -6.02 -19.86
C PRO A 319 -12.21 -5.19 -19.25
N LEU A 320 -11.16 -5.87 -18.82
CA LEU A 320 -10.00 -5.23 -18.22
C LEU A 320 -8.70 -5.82 -18.77
N ARG A 321 -7.61 -5.08 -18.61
CA ARG A 321 -6.25 -5.60 -18.85
C ARG A 321 -5.21 -4.81 -18.06
N PHE A 322 -4.16 -5.50 -17.64
CA PHE A 322 -2.99 -4.86 -17.07
C PHE A 322 -2.08 -4.31 -18.17
N LEU A 323 -1.51 -3.14 -17.95
CA LEU A 323 -0.55 -2.48 -18.84
C LEU A 323 0.55 -1.85 -18.00
N ARG A 324 1.77 -1.82 -18.52
CA ARG A 324 2.84 -1.01 -17.91
C ARG A 324 2.47 0.47 -17.97
N MET A 325 2.93 1.25 -16.98
CA MET A 325 2.99 2.70 -17.13
C MET A 325 3.87 2.98 -18.35
N LYS A 326 3.44 3.85 -19.27
CA LYS A 326 4.35 4.30 -20.33
C LYS A 326 5.52 4.99 -19.65
N GLY A 327 6.73 4.43 -19.78
CA GLY A 327 7.93 5.18 -19.45
C GLY A 327 7.99 6.40 -20.36
N SER A 328 8.19 7.58 -19.77
CA SER A 328 8.94 8.61 -20.49
C SER A 328 10.29 7.98 -20.80
N ALA A 329 10.49 7.62 -22.06
CA ALA A 329 11.78 7.17 -22.57
C ALA A 329 12.87 8.20 -22.30
#